data_AF-A0A2M7D472-F1
#
_entry.id   AF-A0A2M7D472-F1
#
_cell.length_a   1.000
_cell.length_b   1.000
_cell.length_c   1.000
_cell.angle_alpha   90.00
_cell.angle_beta   90.00
_cell.angle_gamma   90.00
#
_symmetry.space_group_name_H-M   'P 1'
#
loop_
_entity.id
_entity.type
_entity.pdbx_description
1 polymer ?
#
loop_
_entity_poly.entity_id
_entity_poly.type
_entity_poly.pdbx_seq_one_letter_code
_entity_poly.pdbx_strand_id
1 'polypeptide(L)'
;MSSLPNTLNSFWLWREVSSRLGVSNPAYKYWKETPTLKLNNKYIFIQKERLPEKYKYVEPILTDLSGHLPIKFASDRLHVNEHVFSYDKMRLYKEFEYKYVEDVKFVNIKKFFRENGIQVQKNSIVQLGKIKELDLTANCTFYNLKNDYGIVVYE
;
A
#
# COMPACT_ATOMS: atom_id res chain seq x y z
N MET A 1 9.93 -14.84 9.06
CA MET A 1 9.46 -13.43 9.08
C MET A 1 8.58 -13.21 7.86
N SER A 2 7.37 -12.68 8.02
CA SER A 2 6.49 -12.46 6.88
C SER A 2 7.04 -11.36 5.96
N SER A 3 7.11 -11.62 4.66
CA SER A 3 7.55 -10.65 3.65
C SER A 3 6.42 -9.68 3.28
N LEU A 4 5.75 -9.12 4.28
CA LEU A 4 4.69 -8.14 4.06
C LEU A 4 5.20 -7.02 3.15
N PRO A 5 4.37 -6.50 2.24
CA PRO A 5 4.76 -5.43 1.34
C PRO A 5 5.12 -4.17 2.15
N ASN A 6 6.41 -4.01 2.43
CA ASN A 6 7.02 -2.88 3.12
C ASN A 6 7.51 -1.82 2.12
N THR A 7 6.94 -1.82 0.91
CA THR A 7 7.48 -1.09 -0.25
C THR A 7 7.57 0.41 0.00
N LEU A 8 6.66 0.99 0.81
CA LEU A 8 6.59 2.44 1.04
C LEU A 8 7.22 2.92 2.35
N ASN A 9 7.82 2.05 3.17
CA ASN A 9 8.40 2.48 4.46
C ASN A 9 9.51 3.52 4.31
N SER A 10 10.27 3.43 3.22
CA SER A 10 11.40 4.32 2.92
C SER A 10 11.04 5.35 1.84
N PHE A 11 9.76 5.65 1.63
CA PHE A 11 9.31 6.56 0.59
C PHE A 11 8.28 7.58 1.08
N TRP A 12 8.29 8.76 0.45
CA TRP A 12 7.26 9.78 0.57
C TRP A 12 6.42 9.83 -0.71
N LEU A 13 5.15 10.24 -0.61
CA LEU A 13 4.32 10.50 -1.78
C LEU A 13 4.80 11.77 -2.48
N TRP A 14 5.19 11.68 -3.75
CA TRP A 14 5.68 12.82 -4.52
C TRP A 14 4.68 13.97 -4.58
N ARG A 15 3.38 13.64 -4.68
CA ARG A 15 2.32 14.65 -4.75
C ARG A 15 2.33 15.56 -3.51
N GLU A 16 2.42 14.97 -2.33
CA GLU A 16 2.56 15.71 -1.07
C GLU A 16 3.83 16.55 -1.08
N VAL A 17 4.96 15.95 -1.46
CA VAL A 17 6.25 16.66 -1.52
C VAL A 17 6.19 17.87 -2.45
N SER A 18 5.64 17.70 -3.66
CA SER A 18 5.51 18.79 -4.63
C SER A 18 4.60 19.91 -4.15
N SER A 19 3.51 19.56 -3.45
CA SER A 19 2.56 20.48 -2.84
C SER A 19 3.23 21.31 -1.75
N ARG A 20 3.96 20.66 -0.84
CA ARG A 20 4.69 21.33 0.26
C ARG A 20 5.84 22.20 -0.23
N LEU A 21 6.51 21.80 -1.29
CA LEU A 21 7.64 22.55 -1.85
C LEU A 21 7.21 23.65 -2.84
N GLY A 22 5.94 23.66 -3.28
CA GLY A 22 5.47 24.57 -4.33
C GLY A 22 6.17 24.36 -5.68
N VAL A 23 6.63 23.13 -5.96
CA VAL A 23 7.35 22.81 -7.20
C VAL A 23 6.42 22.16 -8.23
N SER A 24 6.79 22.29 -9.50
CA SER A 24 6.03 21.66 -10.58
C SER A 24 6.09 20.13 -10.50
N ASN A 25 5.04 19.45 -10.96
CA ASN A 25 4.96 17.99 -10.93
C ASN A 25 6.16 17.26 -11.57
N PRO A 26 6.81 17.71 -12.68
CA PRO A 26 7.98 17.02 -13.22
C PRO A 26 9.29 17.31 -12.47
N ALA A 27 9.30 18.15 -11.42
CA ALA A 27 10.53 18.60 -10.75
C ALA A 27 11.41 17.44 -10.23
N TYR A 28 10.81 16.35 -9.74
CA TYR A 28 11.53 15.17 -9.29
C TYR A 28 12.44 14.55 -10.37
N LYS A 29 12.10 14.71 -11.66
CA LYS A 29 12.89 14.13 -12.78
C LYS A 29 14.28 14.75 -12.89
N TYR A 30 14.47 15.95 -12.33
CA TYR A 30 15.75 16.65 -12.35
C TYR A 30 16.62 16.31 -11.14
N TRP A 31 16.11 15.56 -10.16
CA TRP A 31 16.84 15.17 -8.96
C TRP A 31 17.54 13.84 -9.19
N LYS A 32 18.72 13.89 -9.83
CA LYS A 32 19.50 12.69 -10.22
C LYS A 32 19.87 11.78 -9.05
N GLU A 33 20.03 12.35 -7.86
CA GLU A 33 20.44 11.63 -6.65
C GLU A 33 19.26 11.16 -5.78
N THR A 34 18.02 11.41 -6.21
CA THR A 34 16.80 11.05 -5.50
C THR A 34 16.08 9.93 -6.25
N PRO A 35 16.24 8.65 -5.85
CA PRO A 35 15.53 7.55 -6.47
C PRO A 35 14.02 7.71 -6.34
N THR A 36 13.30 7.37 -7.42
CA THR A 36 11.84 7.39 -7.45
C THR A 36 11.26 6.01 -7.70
N LEU A 37 10.16 5.72 -7.03
CA LEU A 37 9.37 4.51 -7.23
C LEU A 37 8.03 4.90 -7.87
N LYS A 38 7.66 4.22 -8.96
CA LYS A 38 6.36 4.40 -9.61
C LYS A 38 5.49 3.18 -9.38
N LEU A 39 4.32 3.35 -8.74
CA LEU A 39 3.34 2.29 -8.53
C LEU A 39 2.10 2.51 -9.42
N ASN A 40 1.62 1.43 -10.06
CA ASN A 40 0.43 1.42 -10.93
C ASN A 40 0.40 2.49 -12.02
N ASN A 41 1.58 2.91 -12.50
CA ASN A 41 1.75 4.02 -13.44
C ASN A 41 1.12 5.37 -13.02
N LYS A 42 0.61 5.48 -11.80
CA LYS A 42 -0.17 6.63 -11.30
C LYS A 42 0.53 7.32 -10.13
N TYR A 43 1.05 6.54 -9.19
CA TYR A 43 1.60 7.05 -7.95
C TYR A 43 3.12 7.14 -8.06
N ILE A 44 3.66 8.32 -7.82
CA ILE A 44 5.10 8.56 -7.77
C ILE A 44 5.50 8.73 -6.32
N PHE A 45 6.58 8.06 -5.95
CA PHE A 45 7.15 8.09 -4.62
C PHE A 45 8.62 8.44 -4.73
N ILE A 46 9.13 9.19 -3.74
CA ILE A 46 10.54 9.55 -3.66
C ILE A 46 11.16 8.94 -2.41
N GLN A 47 12.40 8.51 -2.50
CA GLN A 47 13.08 7.88 -1.36
C GLN A 47 13.32 8.91 -0.24
N LYS A 48 13.03 8.50 1.00
CA LYS A 48 13.37 9.27 2.22
C LYS A 48 14.87 9.51 2.29
N GLU A 49 15.31 10.60 2.94
CA GLU A 49 16.72 10.95 3.19
C GLU A 49 17.56 11.26 1.93
N ARG A 50 16.97 11.12 0.75
CA ARG A 50 17.60 11.38 -0.55
C ARG A 50 17.11 12.67 -1.20
N LEU A 51 16.35 13.48 -0.47
CA LEU A 51 15.95 14.81 -0.94
C LEU A 51 17.18 15.74 -1.06
N PRO A 52 17.20 16.64 -2.05
CA PRO A 52 18.22 17.69 -2.12
C PRO A 52 18.31 18.46 -0.80
N GLU A 53 19.51 18.85 -0.38
CA GLU A 53 19.72 19.47 0.95
C GLU A 53 18.84 20.68 1.21
N LYS A 54 18.65 21.51 0.17
CA LYS A 54 17.74 22.66 0.20
C LYS A 54 16.29 22.33 0.59
N TYR A 55 15.86 21.07 0.52
CA TYR A 55 14.50 20.61 0.78
C TYR A 55 14.40 19.68 1.99
N LYS A 56 15.49 19.39 2.72
CA LYS A 56 15.43 18.52 3.91
C LYS A 56 14.46 19.04 4.98
N TYR A 57 14.22 20.35 5.04
CA TYR A 57 13.30 20.97 5.99
C TYR A 57 11.85 20.49 5.86
N VAL A 58 11.43 19.91 4.72
CA VAL A 58 10.07 19.38 4.58
C VAL A 58 9.91 17.96 5.12
N GLU A 59 10.98 17.18 5.31
CA GLU A 59 10.86 15.79 5.75
C GLU A 59 10.03 15.59 7.04
N PRO A 60 10.16 16.43 8.09
CA PRO A 60 9.40 16.27 9.33
C PRO A 60 7.89 16.49 9.18
N ILE A 61 7.44 17.19 8.13
CA ILE A 61 6.03 17.50 7.90
C ILE A 61 5.36 16.53 6.92
N LEU A 62 6.11 15.62 6.30
CA LEU A 62 5.59 14.64 5.35
C LEU A 62 4.93 13.46 6.07
N THR A 63 3.90 12.91 5.44
CA THR A 63 3.08 11.89 6.07
C THR A 63 3.72 10.51 5.98
N ASP A 64 3.92 9.84 7.12
CA ASP A 64 4.48 8.48 7.11
C ASP A 64 3.50 7.45 6.52
N LEU A 65 3.98 6.79 5.47
CA LEU A 65 3.28 5.76 4.70
C LEU A 65 3.77 4.35 5.04
N SER A 66 4.49 4.17 6.14
CA SER A 66 4.95 2.85 6.58
C SER A 66 3.77 1.88 6.76
N GLY A 67 3.85 0.72 6.12
CA GLY A 67 2.77 -0.29 6.10
C GLY A 67 1.52 0.07 5.28
N HIS A 68 1.46 1.28 4.71
CA HIS A 68 0.35 1.75 3.89
C HIS A 68 0.64 1.52 2.41
N LEU A 69 -0.41 1.23 1.63
CA LEU A 69 -0.36 1.12 0.17
C LEU A 69 -1.52 1.90 -0.46
N PRO A 70 -1.36 2.52 -1.64
CA PRO A 70 -2.49 3.09 -2.37
C PRO A 70 -3.53 2.03 -2.66
N ILE A 71 -4.81 2.36 -2.52
CA ILE A 71 -5.91 1.38 -2.62
C ILE A 71 -5.89 0.55 -3.91
N LYS A 72 -5.59 1.17 -5.06
CA LYS A 72 -5.49 0.48 -6.35
C LYS A 72 -4.30 -0.48 -6.40
N PHE A 73 -3.18 -0.11 -5.79
CA PHE A 73 -2.03 -1.01 -5.74
C PHE A 73 -2.26 -2.17 -4.77
N ALA A 74 -2.95 -1.91 -3.66
CA ALA A 74 -3.34 -2.95 -2.72
C ALA A 74 -4.34 -3.92 -3.33
N SER A 75 -5.34 -3.44 -4.09
CA SER A 75 -6.32 -4.29 -4.77
C SER A 75 -5.68 -5.21 -5.79
N ASP A 76 -4.76 -4.68 -6.61
CA ASP A 76 -4.03 -5.47 -7.60
C ASP A 76 -3.15 -6.53 -6.92
N ARG A 77 -2.50 -6.20 -5.81
CA ARG A 77 -1.66 -7.13 -5.06
C ARG A 77 -2.42 -8.25 -4.34
N LEU A 78 -3.65 -7.96 -3.90
CA LEU A 78 -4.50 -8.89 -3.18
C LEU A 78 -5.52 -9.58 -4.08
N HIS A 79 -5.44 -9.38 -5.41
CA HIS A 79 -6.37 -9.94 -6.39
C HIS A 79 -7.85 -9.73 -6.00
N VAL A 80 -8.16 -8.54 -5.50
CA VAL A 80 -9.49 -8.18 -5.00
C VAL A 80 -10.00 -6.94 -5.72
N ASN A 81 -11.32 -6.78 -5.78
CA ASN A 81 -11.91 -5.58 -6.34
C ASN A 81 -11.59 -4.34 -5.46
N GLU A 82 -11.15 -3.23 -6.10
CA GLU A 82 -10.87 -1.94 -5.45
C GLU A 82 -12.04 -1.43 -4.59
N HIS A 83 -13.29 -1.77 -4.93
CA HIS A 83 -14.48 -1.43 -4.14
C HIS A 83 -14.41 -1.89 -2.68
N VAL A 84 -13.67 -2.96 -2.37
CA VAL A 84 -13.44 -3.39 -0.97
C VAL A 84 -12.75 -2.30 -0.14
N PHE A 85 -11.91 -1.47 -0.78
CA PHE A 85 -11.21 -0.36 -0.14
C PHE A 85 -11.86 0.99 -0.36
N SER A 86 -12.72 1.14 -1.37
CA SER A 86 -13.33 2.41 -1.73
C SER A 86 -14.73 2.60 -1.16
N TYR A 87 -15.49 1.52 -0.96
CA TYR A 87 -16.91 1.61 -0.61
C TYR A 87 -17.16 1.24 0.86
N ASP A 88 -17.64 2.22 1.62
CA ASP A 88 -17.91 2.13 3.07
C ASP A 88 -18.99 1.12 3.46
N LYS A 89 -19.90 0.77 2.53
CA LYS A 89 -20.92 -0.26 2.75
C LYS A 89 -20.36 -1.68 2.63
N MET A 90 -19.14 -1.87 2.14
CA MET A 90 -18.51 -3.19 2.14
C MET A 90 -18.21 -3.60 3.58
N ARG A 91 -18.55 -4.85 3.94
CA ARG A 91 -18.37 -5.33 5.32
C ARG A 91 -16.90 -5.32 5.75
N LEU A 92 -16.01 -5.69 4.85
CA LEU A 92 -14.57 -5.74 5.12
C LEU A 92 -13.91 -4.35 5.18
N TYR A 93 -14.55 -3.32 4.62
CA TYR A 93 -14.02 -1.95 4.63
C TYR A 93 -13.66 -1.48 6.04
N LYS A 94 -14.53 -1.78 7.01
CA LYS A 94 -14.37 -1.34 8.40
C LYS A 94 -13.23 -2.03 9.15
N GLU A 95 -12.72 -3.15 8.64
CA GLU A 95 -11.59 -3.87 9.23
C GLU A 95 -10.24 -3.28 8.78
N PHE A 96 -10.23 -2.36 7.81
CA PHE A 96 -9.01 -1.71 7.34
C PHE A 96 -8.83 -0.33 7.96
N GLU A 97 -7.59 -0.01 8.29
CA GLU A 97 -7.18 1.36 8.60
C GLU A 97 -6.84 2.09 7.29
N TYR A 98 -7.43 3.28 7.12
CA TYR A 98 -7.19 4.13 5.96
C TYR A 98 -6.49 5.42 6.36
N LYS A 99 -5.70 5.94 5.43
CA LYS A 99 -5.06 7.24 5.55
C LYS A 99 -5.22 7.99 4.23
N TYR A 100 -5.48 9.29 4.30
CA TYR A 100 -5.53 10.15 3.14
C TYR A 100 -4.32 11.09 3.15
N VAL A 101 -3.62 11.16 2.03
CA VAL A 101 -2.52 12.10 1.82
C VAL A 101 -2.78 12.80 0.50
N GLU A 102 -2.94 14.12 0.57
CA GLU A 102 -3.54 14.91 -0.53
C GLU A 102 -4.89 14.31 -0.94
N ASP A 103 -5.08 13.93 -2.20
CA ASP A 103 -6.26 13.28 -2.73
C ASP A 103 -6.10 11.75 -2.90
N VAL A 104 -5.02 11.17 -2.36
CA VAL A 104 -4.73 9.74 -2.50
C VAL A 104 -5.14 9.00 -1.23
N LYS A 105 -6.01 7.99 -1.41
CA LYS A 105 -6.40 7.06 -0.34
C LYS A 105 -5.40 5.91 -0.23
N PHE A 106 -4.93 5.68 0.99
CA PHE A 106 -4.05 4.58 1.36
C PHE A 106 -4.76 3.65 2.34
N VAL A 107 -4.38 2.37 2.30
CA VAL A 107 -4.84 1.32 3.20
C VAL A 107 -3.66 0.64 3.89
N ASN A 108 -3.78 0.40 5.19
CA ASN A 108 -2.74 -0.21 6.01
C ASN A 108 -2.81 -1.75 5.95
N ILE A 109 -2.24 -2.31 4.87
CA ILE A 109 -2.21 -3.76 4.66
C ILE A 109 -1.34 -4.46 5.71
N LYS A 110 -0.24 -3.84 6.14
CA LYS A 110 0.66 -4.44 7.13
C LYS A 110 -0.04 -4.68 8.47
N LYS A 111 -0.80 -3.69 8.95
CA LYS A 111 -1.57 -3.81 10.18
C LYS A 111 -2.65 -4.87 10.05
N PHE A 112 -3.42 -4.84 8.95
CA PHE A 112 -4.46 -5.82 8.69
C PHE A 112 -3.94 -7.28 8.72
N PHE A 113 -2.81 -7.55 8.05
CA PHE A 113 -2.21 -8.89 8.04
C PHE A 113 -1.71 -9.29 9.42
N ARG A 114 -1.12 -8.36 10.18
CA ARG A 114 -0.65 -8.61 11.54
C ARG A 114 -1.80 -8.93 12.49
N GLU A 115 -2.89 -8.17 12.43
CA GLU A 115 -4.05 -8.35 13.31
C GLU A 115 -4.79 -9.67 13.04
N ASN A 116 -4.78 -10.13 11.79
CA ASN A 116 -5.39 -11.41 11.39
C ASN A 116 -4.39 -12.58 11.42
N GLY A 117 -3.16 -12.38 11.91
CA GLY A 117 -2.14 -13.44 12.00
C GLY A 117 -1.69 -14.00 10.65
N ILE A 118 -1.90 -13.27 9.55
CA ILE A 118 -1.64 -13.73 8.19
C ILE A 118 -0.14 -13.69 7.91
N GLN A 119 0.43 -14.85 7.59
CA GLN A 119 1.83 -14.98 7.20
C GLN A 119 1.95 -15.17 5.69
N VAL A 120 2.66 -14.25 5.06
CA VAL A 120 2.98 -14.30 3.63
C VAL A 120 4.47 -14.53 3.46
N GLN A 121 4.83 -15.51 2.61
CA GLN A 121 6.21 -15.75 2.21
C GLN A 121 6.60 -14.87 1.02
N LYS A 122 7.91 -14.75 0.77
CA LYS A 122 8.42 -13.89 -0.30
C LYS A 122 7.98 -14.47 -1.65
N ASN A 123 7.36 -13.63 -2.48
CA ASN A 123 6.81 -13.97 -3.80
C ASN A 123 5.52 -14.80 -3.79
N SER A 124 4.93 -15.08 -2.64
CA SER A 124 3.61 -15.71 -2.58
C SER A 124 2.54 -14.85 -3.27
N ILE A 125 1.63 -15.51 -3.96
CA ILE A 125 0.43 -14.88 -4.50
C ILE A 125 -0.60 -14.84 -3.37
N VAL A 126 -1.24 -13.69 -3.17
CA VAL A 126 -2.28 -13.52 -2.16
C VAL A 126 -3.58 -13.13 -2.83
N GLN A 127 -4.65 -13.82 -2.45
CA GLN A 127 -6.01 -13.53 -2.90
C GLN A 127 -6.90 -13.25 -1.69
N LEU A 128 -7.54 -12.08 -1.68
CA LEU A 128 -8.57 -11.70 -0.72
C LEU A 128 -9.92 -11.72 -1.43
N GLY A 129 -10.90 -12.39 -0.85
CA GLY A 129 -12.22 -12.52 -1.45
C GLY A 129 -13.25 -13.08 -0.51
N LYS A 130 -14.48 -13.25 -1.00
CA LYS A 130 -15.49 -14.03 -0.28
C LYS A 130 -15.07 -15.50 -0.32
N ILE A 131 -15.32 -16.24 0.75
CA ILE A 131 -14.93 -17.66 0.85
C ILE A 131 -15.42 -18.50 -0.34
N LYS A 132 -16.61 -18.18 -0.87
CA LYS A 132 -17.22 -18.87 -2.02
C LYS A 132 -16.52 -18.61 -3.37
N GLU A 133 -15.72 -17.56 -3.44
CA GLU A 133 -15.03 -17.08 -4.65
C GLU A 133 -13.51 -17.36 -4.58
N LEU A 134 -13.03 -17.99 -3.50
CA LEU A 134 -11.62 -18.29 -3.30
C LEU A 134 -11.29 -19.66 -3.90
N ASP A 135 -10.22 -19.71 -4.69
CA ASP A 135 -9.73 -20.95 -5.28
C ASP A 135 -8.80 -21.67 -4.30
N LEU A 136 -9.33 -22.65 -3.57
CA LEU A 136 -8.53 -23.44 -2.65
C LEU A 136 -7.81 -24.56 -3.41
N THR A 137 -6.48 -24.51 -3.42
CA THR A 137 -5.61 -25.55 -3.99
C THR A 137 -4.89 -26.32 -2.89
N ALA A 138 -4.28 -27.47 -3.22
CA ALA A 138 -3.57 -28.29 -2.24
C ALA A 138 -2.34 -27.57 -1.62
N ASN A 139 -1.77 -26.60 -2.33
CA ASN A 139 -0.56 -25.86 -1.93
C ASN A 139 -0.89 -24.41 -1.57
N CYS A 140 -1.92 -24.22 -0.75
CA CYS A 140 -2.29 -22.90 -0.26
C CYS A 140 -2.55 -22.90 1.24
N THR A 141 -2.29 -21.75 1.87
CA THR A 141 -2.70 -21.50 3.25
C THR A 141 -3.93 -20.62 3.25
N PHE A 142 -5.03 -21.13 3.81
CA PHE A 142 -6.27 -20.39 3.97
C PHE A 142 -6.38 -19.74 5.35
N TYR A 143 -6.76 -18.47 5.37
CA TYR A 143 -7.03 -17.68 6.56
C TYR A 143 -8.49 -17.25 6.54
N ASN A 144 -9.26 -17.73 7.52
CA ASN A 144 -10.66 -17.36 7.67
C ASN A 144 -10.78 -15.95 8.26
N LEU A 145 -11.54 -15.07 7.60
CA LEU A 145 -11.82 -13.71 8.07
C LEU A 145 -13.30 -13.59 8.46
N LYS A 146 -13.65 -12.49 9.12
CA LYS A 146 -15.05 -12.18 9.44
C LYS A 146 -15.88 -11.95 8.16
N ASN A 147 -17.20 -12.06 8.30
CA ASN A 147 -18.18 -11.66 7.29
C ASN A 147 -18.12 -12.46 5.96
N ASP A 148 -17.81 -13.76 6.03
CA ASP A 148 -17.67 -14.66 4.88
C ASP A 148 -16.53 -14.27 3.93
N TYR A 149 -15.53 -13.54 4.43
CA TYR A 149 -14.29 -13.27 3.70
C TYR A 149 -13.19 -14.24 4.12
N GLY A 150 -12.21 -14.41 3.25
CA GLY A 150 -11.01 -15.16 3.56
C GLY A 150 -9.83 -14.65 2.74
N ILE A 151 -8.63 -15.04 3.19
CA ILE A 151 -7.40 -14.84 2.44
C ILE A 151 -6.81 -16.20 2.11
N VAL A 152 -6.42 -16.36 0.85
CA VAL A 152 -5.61 -17.49 0.41
C VAL A 152 -4.22 -16.98 0.08
N VAL A 153 -3.21 -17.64 0.65
CA VAL A 153 -1.81 -17.43 0.31
C VAL A 153 -1.34 -18.68 -0.44
N TYR A 154 -1.02 -18.51 -1.71
CA TYR A 154 -0.45 -19.56 -2.55
C TYR A 154 1.07 -19.56 -2.40
N GLU A 155 1.65 -20.75 -2.24
CA GLU A 155 3.10 -20.94 -2.17
C GLU A 155 3.80 -20.69 -3.51
#